data_AF-A0A358M2M8-F1
#
_entry.id   AF-A0A358M2M8-F1
#
_cell.length_a   1.000
_cell.length_b   1.000
_cell.length_c   1.000
_cell.angle_alpha   90.00
_cell.angle_beta   90.00
_cell.angle_gamma   90.00
#
_symmetry.space_group_name_H-M   'P 1'
#
loop_
_entity.id
_entity.type
_entity.pdbx_description
1 polymer ?
#
loop_
_entity_poly.entity_id
_entity_poly.type
_entity_poly.pdbx_seq_one_letter_code
_entity_poly.pdbx_strand_id
1 'polypeptide(L)'
;MNALEVTEHFTSYGLPYVEIRGCEDFDPVHIFECGQCFRWNPLPGNPRIYLGAAGGRVLAVRAEDGSEGKIITLANAGLRDYYAFWENYFDMKRDYAAIRRTLSERDAYLKEAAALGSGLRILRQEPFETLIS
;
A
#
# COMPACT_ATOMS: atom_id res chain seq x y z
N MET A 1 0.52 2.93 -18.17
CA MET A 1 -0.08 3.11 -16.83
C MET A 1 -1.58 3.23 -17.02
N ASN A 2 -2.35 2.31 -16.43
CA ASN A 2 -3.77 2.56 -16.23
C ASN A 2 -3.89 3.67 -15.19
N ALA A 3 -4.81 4.61 -15.39
CA ALA A 3 -5.06 5.64 -14.39
C ALA A 3 -5.57 4.98 -13.10
N LEU A 4 -4.97 5.33 -11.96
CA LEU A 4 -5.51 4.92 -10.66
C LEU A 4 -6.84 5.63 -10.45
N GLU A 5 -7.88 4.86 -10.17
CA GLU A 5 -9.16 5.40 -9.75
C GLU A 5 -9.16 5.49 -8.23
N VAL A 6 -9.42 6.68 -7.70
CA VAL A 6 -9.42 6.96 -6.26
C VAL A 6 -10.75 7.60 -5.90
N THR A 7 -11.51 6.94 -5.02
CA THR A 7 -12.86 7.38 -4.64
C THR A 7 -12.98 7.49 -3.14
N GLU A 8 -13.65 8.55 -2.67
CA GLU A 8 -13.98 8.74 -1.25
C GLU A 8 -15.34 8.12 -0.94
N HIS A 9 -15.42 7.51 0.23
CA HIS A 9 -16.63 6.94 0.78
C HIS A 9 -16.72 7.23 2.26
N PHE A 10 -17.90 7.01 2.82
CA PHE A 10 -18.15 7.19 4.25
C PHE A 10 -18.83 5.95 4.82
N THR A 11 -18.37 5.53 5.99
CA THR A 11 -19.06 4.49 6.75
C THR A 11 -20.43 4.98 7.22
N SER A 12 -21.28 4.07 7.70
CA SER A 12 -22.57 4.43 8.32
C SER A 12 -22.45 5.36 9.53
N TYR A 13 -21.26 5.47 10.11
CA TYR A 13 -20.94 6.36 11.24
C TYR A 13 -20.30 7.68 10.80
N GLY A 14 -20.19 7.95 9.50
CA GLY A 14 -19.62 9.19 8.96
C GLY A 14 -18.09 9.24 8.95
N LEU A 15 -17.40 8.13 9.22
CA LEU A 15 -15.94 8.06 9.10
C LEU A 15 -15.52 7.90 7.63
N PRO A 16 -14.56 8.70 7.13
CA PRO A 16 -14.12 8.64 5.75
C PRO A 16 -13.18 7.44 5.50
N TYR A 17 -13.27 6.91 4.29
CA TYR A 17 -12.28 5.99 3.74
C TYR A 17 -12.13 6.21 2.24
N VAL A 18 -10.97 5.82 1.71
CA VAL A 18 -10.67 5.89 0.28
C VAL A 18 -10.55 4.48 -0.29
N GLU A 19 -11.15 4.25 -1.45
CA GLU A 19 -10.91 3.06 -2.28
C GLU A 19 -10.03 3.43 -3.47
N ILE A 20 -9.02 2.59 -3.73
CA ILE A 20 -8.10 2.74 -4.87
C ILE A 20 -8.23 1.49 -5.75
N ARG A 21 -8.42 1.71 -7.05
CA ARG A 21 -8.50 0.65 -8.08
C ARG A 21 -7.46 0.89 -9.17
N GLY A 22 -7.10 -0.18 -9.87
CA GLY A 22 -6.10 -0.16 -10.94
C GLY A 22 -4.65 -0.30 -10.47
N CYS A 23 -4.42 -0.67 -9.20
CA CYS A 23 -3.09 -0.96 -8.64
C CYS A 23 -2.99 -2.43 -8.25
N GLU A 24 -2.28 -3.22 -9.05
CA GLU A 24 -2.10 -4.66 -8.82
C GLU A 24 -0.90 -4.96 -7.90
N ASP A 25 0.20 -4.21 -8.05
CA ASP A 25 1.42 -4.36 -7.25
C ASP A 25 1.29 -3.63 -5.89
N PHE A 26 0.33 -4.07 -5.08
CA PHE A 26 0.11 -3.64 -3.71
C PHE A 26 -0.37 -4.81 -2.86
N ASP A 27 0.42 -5.20 -1.87
CA ASP A 27 0.04 -6.22 -0.88
C ASP A 27 0.50 -5.75 0.51
N PRO A 28 -0.42 -5.57 1.48
CA PRO A 28 -0.06 -5.12 2.82
C PRO A 28 0.98 -6.01 3.53
N VAL A 29 0.92 -7.33 3.35
CA VAL A 29 1.87 -8.25 3.97
C VAL A 29 3.25 -8.02 3.35
N HIS A 30 3.34 -7.98 2.03
CA HIS A 30 4.61 -7.70 1.35
C HIS A 30 5.17 -6.33 1.75
N ILE A 31 4.34 -5.29 1.79
CA ILE A 31 4.79 -3.93 2.10
C ILE A 31 5.24 -3.81 3.56
N PHE A 32 4.45 -4.30 4.52
CA PHE A 32 4.68 -4.03 5.93
C PHE A 32 5.61 -5.03 6.61
N GLU A 33 5.75 -6.25 6.07
CA GLU A 33 6.57 -7.32 6.69
C GLU A 33 7.91 -7.56 5.99
N CYS A 34 8.26 -6.79 4.94
CA CYS A 34 9.57 -6.89 4.28
C CYS A 34 10.72 -6.25 5.08
N GLY A 35 10.47 -5.80 6.31
CA GLY A 35 11.47 -5.19 7.20
C GLY A 35 11.74 -3.70 6.94
N GLN A 36 10.97 -3.02 6.08
CA GLN A 36 11.17 -1.60 5.81
C GLN A 36 10.55 -0.66 6.85
N CYS A 37 9.55 -1.12 7.61
CA CYS A 37 8.83 -0.31 8.58
C CYS A 37 8.43 -1.13 9.81
N PHE A 38 8.20 -0.46 10.95
CA PHE A 38 7.97 -1.13 12.25
C PHE A 38 6.70 -0.68 12.98
N ARG A 39 5.94 0.26 12.40
CA ARG A 39 4.75 0.85 13.02
C ARG A 39 3.44 0.44 12.35
N TRP A 40 3.46 -0.64 11.58
CA TRP A 40 2.31 -1.27 10.96
C TRP A 40 2.12 -2.65 11.56
N ASN A 41 0.92 -2.94 12.05
CA ASN A 41 0.60 -4.22 12.70
C ASN A 41 -0.74 -4.75 12.19
N PRO A 42 -0.89 -6.08 12.01
CA PRO A 42 -2.18 -6.66 11.71
C PRO A 42 -3.18 -6.37 12.84
N LEU A 43 -4.42 -6.06 12.47
CA LEU A 43 -5.49 -5.76 13.41
C LEU A 43 -5.85 -7.03 14.19
N PRO A 44 -5.97 -6.97 15.53
CA PRO A 44 -6.41 -8.11 16.32
C PRO A 44 -7.75 -8.67 15.82
N GLY A 45 -7.80 -9.98 15.55
CA GLY A 45 -9.00 -10.66 15.03
C GLY A 45 -9.25 -10.47 13.53
N ASN A 46 -8.49 -9.63 12.82
CA ASN A 46 -8.56 -9.51 11.36
C ASN A 46 -7.17 -9.25 10.76
N PRO A 47 -6.34 -10.30 10.58
CA PRO A 47 -4.95 -10.15 10.15
C PRO A 47 -4.79 -9.65 8.71
N ARG A 48 -5.89 -9.51 7.94
CA ARG A 48 -5.85 -8.92 6.59
C ARG A 48 -5.90 -7.39 6.60
N ILE A 49 -6.20 -6.79 7.75
CA ILE A 49 -6.23 -5.34 7.92
C ILE A 49 -4.99 -4.96 8.73
N TYR A 50 -4.19 -4.03 8.23
CA TYR A 50 -3.05 -3.47 8.97
C TYR A 50 -3.44 -2.10 9.53
N LEU A 51 -3.21 -1.92 10.83
CA LEU A 51 -3.30 -0.63 11.51
C LEU A 51 -1.88 -0.08 11.67
N GLY A 52 -1.66 1.16 11.25
CA GLY A 52 -0.36 1.79 11.44
C GLY A 52 -0.41 3.30 11.57
N ALA A 53 0.74 3.85 11.96
CA ALA A 53 0.93 5.27 12.13
C ALA A 53 2.15 5.76 11.34
N ALA A 54 1.96 6.83 10.56
CA ALA A 54 3.01 7.46 9.78
C ALA A 54 2.71 8.95 9.59
N GLY A 55 3.74 9.81 9.68
CA GLY A 55 3.58 11.25 9.47
C GLY A 55 2.52 11.91 10.35
N GLY A 56 2.39 11.46 11.61
CA GLY A 56 1.39 11.96 12.56
C GLY A 56 -0.06 11.54 12.28
N ARG A 57 -0.29 10.57 11.38
CA ARG A 57 -1.62 10.06 11.00
C ARG A 57 -1.74 8.57 11.35
N VAL A 58 -2.95 8.12 11.65
CA VAL A 58 -3.29 6.70 11.85
C VAL A 58 -4.17 6.23 10.70
N LEU A 59 -3.89 5.05 10.16
CA LEU A 59 -4.61 4.49 9.02
C LEU A 59 -4.83 2.99 9.22
N ALA A 60 -6.01 2.51 8.79
CA ALA A 60 -6.24 1.09 8.60
C ALA A 60 -6.25 0.77 7.10
N VAL A 61 -5.43 -0.19 6.68
CA VAL A 61 -5.21 -0.56 5.28
C VAL A 61 -5.58 -2.02 5.06
N ARG A 62 -6.29 -2.29 3.98
CA ARG A 62 -6.48 -3.64 3.44
C ARG A 62 -6.41 -3.61 1.93
N ALA A 63 -6.04 -4.74 1.34
CA ALA A 63 -6.17 -4.97 -0.09
C ALA A 63 -6.80 -6.34 -0.32
N GLU A 64 -7.73 -6.41 -1.27
CA GLU A 64 -8.43 -7.64 -1.62
C GLU A 64 -8.69 -7.69 -3.13
N ASP A 65 -8.69 -8.91 -3.68
CA ASP A 65 -8.98 -9.11 -5.10
C ASP A 65 -10.49 -9.07 -5.31
N GLY A 66 -10.95 -8.13 -6.15
CA GLY A 66 -12.35 -7.98 -6.56
C GLY A 66 -12.59 -8.55 -7.96
N SER A 67 -13.85 -8.53 -8.40
CA SER A 67 -14.25 -8.98 -9.74
C SER A 67 -13.63 -8.16 -10.88
N GLU A 68 -13.25 -6.91 -10.60
CA GLU A 68 -12.67 -5.95 -11.55
C GLU A 68 -11.19 -5.67 -11.27
N GLY A 69 -10.52 -6.56 -10.52
CA GLY A 69 -9.14 -6.39 -10.09
C GLY A 69 -9.02 -6.00 -8.62
N LYS A 70 -7.81 -5.64 -8.20
CA LYS A 70 -7.51 -5.37 -6.79
C LYS A 70 -8.15 -4.08 -6.30
N ILE A 71 -8.72 -4.14 -5.10
CA ILE A 71 -9.29 -3.01 -4.37
C ILE A 71 -8.46 -2.77 -3.13
N ILE A 72 -7.90 -1.57 -2.99
CA ILE A 72 -7.17 -1.14 -1.80
C ILE A 72 -8.06 -0.18 -1.01
N THR A 73 -8.33 -0.48 0.25
CA THR A 73 -9.11 0.39 1.14
C THR A 73 -8.20 1.04 2.17
N LEU A 74 -8.24 2.37 2.24
CA LEU A 74 -7.56 3.18 3.25
C LEU A 74 -8.62 3.82 4.16
N ALA A 75 -8.86 3.23 5.33
CA ALA A 75 -9.83 3.73 6.31
C ALA A 75 -9.20 4.72 7.28
N ASN A 76 -10.00 5.71 7.73
CA ASN A 76 -9.56 6.89 8.47
C ASN A 76 -8.73 7.86 7.61
N ALA A 77 -9.06 7.94 6.31
CA ALA A 77 -8.49 8.89 5.37
C ALA A 77 -9.54 9.28 4.33
N GLY A 78 -9.66 10.58 4.07
CA GLY A 78 -10.40 11.10 2.92
C GLY A 78 -9.51 11.36 1.71
N LEU A 79 -10.08 11.88 0.62
CA LEU A 79 -9.31 12.26 -0.58
C LEU A 79 -8.24 13.30 -0.28
N ARG A 80 -8.54 14.24 0.62
CA ARG A 80 -7.57 15.25 1.06
C ARG A 80 -6.35 14.60 1.72
N ASP A 81 -6.55 13.65 2.63
CA ASP A 81 -5.46 12.96 3.31
C ASP A 81 -4.68 12.08 2.34
N TYR A 82 -5.39 11.44 1.40
CA TYR A 82 -4.78 10.63 0.36
C TYR A 82 -3.80 11.43 -0.48
N TYR A 83 -4.25 12.51 -1.12
CA TYR A 83 -3.40 13.31 -1.99
C TYR A 83 -2.34 14.11 -1.23
N ALA A 84 -2.61 14.52 0.02
CA ALA A 84 -1.64 15.26 0.82
C ALA A 84 -0.52 14.38 1.37
N PHE A 85 -0.75 13.08 1.57
CA PHE A 85 0.22 12.21 2.26
C PHE A 85 0.28 10.78 1.70
N TRP A 86 -0.83 10.04 1.71
CA TRP A 86 -0.80 8.58 1.47
C TRP A 86 -0.39 8.19 0.05
N GLU A 87 -0.76 8.98 -0.97
CA GLU A 87 -0.34 8.75 -2.36
C GLU A 87 1.19 8.72 -2.48
N ASN A 88 1.87 9.66 -1.82
CA ASN A 88 3.33 9.73 -1.81
C ASN A 88 3.93 8.68 -0.87
N TYR A 89 3.37 8.50 0.33
CA TYR A 89 3.86 7.54 1.32
C TYR A 89 3.93 6.12 0.75
N PHE A 90 2.88 5.67 0.06
CA PHE A 90 2.84 4.36 -0.59
C PHE A 90 3.47 4.33 -2.00
N ASP A 91 4.10 5.43 -2.43
CA ASP A 91 4.75 5.56 -3.73
C ASP A 91 3.81 5.23 -4.91
N MET A 92 2.53 5.58 -4.82
CA MET A 92 1.45 5.09 -5.71
C MET A 92 1.65 5.46 -7.20
N LYS A 93 2.41 6.52 -7.48
CA LYS A 93 2.69 6.97 -8.86
C LYS A 93 3.74 6.15 -9.60
N ARG A 94 4.47 5.26 -8.92
CA ARG A 94 5.53 4.46 -9.52
C ARG A 94 4.97 3.16 -10.11
N ASP A 95 5.41 2.85 -11.32
CA ASP A 95 5.08 1.61 -12.05
C ASP A 95 5.96 0.45 -11.57
N TYR A 96 5.53 -0.21 -10.49
CA TYR A 96 6.23 -1.37 -9.94
C TYR A 96 6.16 -2.58 -10.86
N ALA A 97 5.11 -2.75 -11.66
CA ALA A 97 5.02 -3.78 -12.68
C ALA A 97 6.16 -3.66 -13.72
N ALA A 98 6.45 -2.44 -14.18
CA ALA A 98 7.57 -2.20 -15.11
C ALA A 98 8.91 -2.56 -14.47
N ILE A 99 9.16 -2.15 -13.22
CA ILE A 99 10.39 -2.48 -12.47
C ILE A 99 10.52 -4.00 -12.32
N ARG A 100 9.43 -4.67 -11.92
CA ARG A 100 9.37 -6.12 -11.73
C ARG A 100 9.67 -6.87 -13.02
N ARG A 101 9.13 -6.40 -14.16
CA ARG A 101 9.41 -6.95 -15.48
C ARG A 101 10.89 -6.85 -15.83
N THR A 102 11.48 -5.66 -15.67
CA THR A 102 12.91 -5.45 -15.92
C THR A 102 13.80 -6.33 -15.03
N LEU A 103 13.43 -6.57 -13.77
CA LEU A 103 14.18 -7.46 -12.88
C LEU A 103 14.03 -8.94 -13.31
N SER A 104 12.82 -9.34 -13.69
CA SER A 104 12.51 -10.71 -14.11
C SER A 104 13.22 -11.14 -15.39
N GLU A 105 13.61 -10.18 -16.22
CA GLU A 105 14.33 -10.42 -17.48
C GLU A 105 15.85 -10.60 -17.28
N ARG A 106 16.39 -10.29 -16.10
CA ARG A 106 17.84 -10.34 -15.85
C ARG A 106 18.35 -11.75 -15.57
N ASP A 107 17.69 -12.48 -14.69
CA ASP A 107 18.03 -13.86 -14.35
C ASP A 107 16.87 -14.59 -13.65
N ALA A 108 17.01 -15.92 -13.53
CA ALA A 108 15.98 -16.79 -12.98
C ALA A 108 15.71 -16.56 -11.49
N TYR A 109 16.72 -16.22 -10.69
CA TYR A 109 16.56 -15.96 -9.26
C TYR A 109 15.82 -14.64 -9.03
N LEU A 110 16.18 -13.59 -9.76
CA LEU A 110 15.45 -12.32 -9.70
C LEU A 110 14.02 -12.46 -10.20
N LYS A 111 13.76 -13.31 -11.20
CA LYS A 111 12.40 -13.63 -11.65
C LYS A 111 11.57 -14.30 -10.57
N GLU A 112 12.13 -15.27 -9.85
CA GLU A 112 11.45 -15.95 -8.75
C GLU A 112 11.19 -15.01 -7.58
N ALA A 113 12.20 -14.24 -7.16
CA ALA A 113 12.07 -13.24 -6.11
C ALA A 113 11.03 -12.15 -6.47
N ALA A 114 11.04 -11.69 -7.71
CA ALA A 114 10.07 -10.73 -8.25
C ALA A 114 8.63 -11.27 -8.22
N ALA A 115 8.44 -12.57 -8.49
CA ALA A 115 7.12 -13.19 -8.42
C ALA A 115 6.59 -13.28 -6.98
N LEU A 116 7.45 -13.71 -6.04
CA LEU A 116 7.11 -13.80 -4.61
C LEU A 116 6.81 -12.43 -4.01
N GLY A 117 7.61 -11.41 -4.36
CA GLY A 117 7.45 -10.03 -3.87
C GLY A 117 6.55 -9.14 -4.74
N SER A 118 5.60 -9.70 -5.49
CA SER A 118 4.84 -8.96 -6.51
C SER A 118 4.00 -7.79 -5.99
N GLY A 119 3.69 -7.78 -4.69
CA GLY A 119 2.99 -6.67 -4.03
C GLY A 119 3.89 -5.68 -3.28
N LEU A 120 5.22 -5.82 -3.36
CA LEU A 120 6.18 -4.95 -2.68
C LEU A 120 6.11 -3.52 -3.22
N ARG A 121 6.18 -2.56 -2.30
CA ARG A 121 6.40 -1.14 -2.57
C ARG A 121 7.35 -0.57 -1.54
N ILE A 122 8.25 0.33 -1.96
CA ILE A 122 9.14 1.05 -1.04
C ILE A 122 8.39 2.26 -0.51
N LEU A 123 8.16 2.29 0.81
CA LEU A 123 7.49 3.38 1.50
C LEU A 123 8.38 4.62 1.53
N ARG A 124 7.79 5.79 1.29
CA ARG A 124 8.46 7.10 1.44
C ARG A 124 8.27 7.60 2.88
N GLN A 125 8.91 6.92 3.81
CA GLN A 125 8.86 7.25 5.25
C GLN A 125 9.60 8.55 5.56
N GLU A 126 9.26 9.15 6.71
CA GLU A 126 9.93 10.37 7.17
C GLU A 126 11.37 10.03 7.61
N PRO A 127 12.39 10.79 7.15
CA PRO A 127 13.79 10.45 7.39
C PRO A 127 14.19 10.33 8.87
N PHE A 128 13.69 11.23 9.73
CA PHE A 128 14.03 11.19 11.16
C PHE A 128 13.39 9.99 11.89
N GLU A 129 12.13 9.67 11.59
CA GLU A 129 11.46 8.46 12.07
C GLU A 129 12.21 7.20 11.61
N THR A 130 12.64 7.18 10.35
CA THR A 130 13.42 6.06 9.78
C THR A 130 14.79 5.91 10.44
N LEU A 131 15.43 7.02 10.85
CA LEU A 131 16.76 7.01 11.46
C LEU A 131 16.78 6.41 12.88
N ILE A 132 15.70 6.58 13.65
CA ILE A 132 15.61 6.16 15.07
C ILE A 132 14.97 4.77 15.23
N SER A 133 14.29 4.28 14.19
CA SER A 133 13.53 3.02 14.18
C SER A 133 14.34 1.77 14.52
#